data_AF-A0A961Z6Q3-F1
#
_entry.id   AF-A0A961Z6Q3-F1
#
_cell.length_a   1.000
_cell.length_b   1.000
_cell.length_c   1.000
_cell.angle_alpha   90.00
_cell.angle_beta   90.00
_cell.angle_gamma   90.00
#
_symmetry.space_group_name_H-M   'P 1'
#
loop_
_entity.id
_entity.type
_entity.pdbx_description
1 polymer ?
#
loop_
_entity_poly.entity_id
_entity_poly.type
_entity_poly.pdbx_seq_one_letter_code
_entity_poly.pdbx_strand_id
1 'polypeptide(L)'
;MTRASINRTLRVAYWLLGFVLAISLLAKLADHIPGLAGTPMQKLAIAVYDYLKDMALVLVTVVATYLAHVFQKRSTFVAALEREWRGIVATKNALYYFCEKSNPTADDYLAAFCEISATLDNMRIVYRNVGETDTLIGLYPYAPLHDMRRALSTLDPRKAENVTVEQRRLVRDAILQSFYALRENFLEELDLEEPTHGILNARARRLKLPGTTTAARKLQQAQIARNLKDAPPNERVDALLAELYEKEQAVERARANDAGRAAEPRARS
;
A
#
# COMPACT_ATOMS: atom_id res chain seq x y z
N MET A 1 -12.92 8.83 -3.31
CA MET A 1 -13.66 7.84 -4.11
C MET A 1 -13.28 6.47 -3.59
N THR A 2 -14.24 5.73 -3.03
CA THR A 2 -14.04 4.37 -2.50
C THR A 2 -14.09 3.34 -3.64
N ARG A 3 -13.59 2.11 -3.44
CA ARG A 3 -13.68 1.03 -4.45
C ARG A 3 -15.11 0.80 -4.92
N ALA A 4 -16.08 0.95 -4.02
CA ALA A 4 -17.51 0.88 -4.32
C ALA A 4 -17.96 1.93 -5.35
N SER A 5 -17.42 3.17 -5.29
CA SER A 5 -17.75 4.19 -6.31
C SER A 5 -17.12 3.88 -7.67
N ILE A 6 -15.90 3.32 -7.70
CA ILE A 6 -15.22 2.95 -8.96
C ILE A 6 -15.92 1.76 -9.62
N ASN A 7 -16.27 0.73 -8.85
CA ASN A 7 -17.02 -0.42 -9.35
C ASN A 7 -18.41 0.00 -9.84
N ARG A 8 -19.04 0.98 -9.20
CA ARG A 8 -20.30 1.57 -9.69
C ARG A 8 -20.10 2.28 -11.03
N THR A 9 -19.05 3.09 -11.16
CA THR A 9 -18.72 3.79 -12.41
C THR A 9 -18.38 2.81 -13.55
N LEU A 10 -17.58 1.78 -13.27
CA LEU A 10 -17.29 0.70 -14.21
C LEU A 10 -18.56 -0.04 -14.63
N ARG A 11 -19.44 -0.35 -13.67
CA ARG A 11 -20.72 -1.03 -13.95
C ARG A 11 -21.62 -0.15 -14.82
N VAL A 12 -21.68 1.16 -14.59
CA VAL A 12 -22.41 2.10 -15.45
C VAL A 12 -21.79 2.13 -16.85
N ALA A 13 -20.47 2.20 -16.96
CA ALA A 13 -19.77 2.17 -18.25
C ALA A 13 -20.06 0.88 -19.03
N TYR A 14 -20.00 -0.29 -18.37
CA TYR A 14 -20.35 -1.57 -18.97
C TYR A 14 -21.82 -1.65 -19.38
N TRP A 15 -22.74 -1.13 -18.57
CA TRP A 15 -24.15 -1.04 -18.93
C TRP A 15 -24.38 -0.15 -20.16
N LEU A 16 -23.72 1.01 -20.22
CA LEU A 16 -23.86 1.94 -21.33
C LEU A 16 -23.28 1.34 -22.61
N LEU A 17 -22.13 0.69 -22.52
CA LEU A 17 -21.54 -0.05 -23.65
C LEU A 17 -22.44 -1.21 -24.10
N GLY A 18 -22.96 -2.00 -23.15
CA GLY A 18 -23.88 -3.10 -23.42
C GLY A 18 -25.19 -2.63 -24.05
N PHE A 19 -25.70 -1.48 -23.63
CA PHE A 19 -26.89 -0.85 -24.21
C PHE A 19 -26.66 -0.39 -25.65
N VAL A 20 -25.52 0.25 -25.93
CA VAL A 20 -25.13 0.64 -27.30
C VAL A 20 -24.97 -0.59 -28.19
N LEU A 21 -24.36 -1.67 -27.69
CA LEU A 21 -24.24 -2.96 -28.37
C LEU A 21 -25.60 -3.59 -28.65
N ALA A 22 -26.51 -3.56 -27.68
CA ALA A 22 -27.86 -4.09 -27.82
C ALA A 22 -28.68 -3.32 -28.88
N ILE A 23 -28.63 -1.99 -28.86
CA ILE A 23 -29.27 -1.16 -29.91
C ILE A 23 -28.67 -1.49 -31.28
N SER A 24 -27.34 -1.59 -31.37
CA SER A 24 -26.66 -1.92 -32.62
C SER A 24 -27.05 -3.29 -33.17
N LEU A 25 -27.21 -4.27 -32.28
CA LEU A 25 -27.65 -5.62 -32.64
C LEU A 25 -29.12 -5.62 -33.09
N LEU A 26 -30.00 -4.95 -32.37
CA LEU A 26 -31.43 -4.83 -32.69
C LEU A 26 -31.66 -4.09 -34.02
N ALA A 27 -30.92 -3.01 -34.27
CA ALA A 27 -31.00 -2.27 -35.53
C ALA A 27 -30.57 -3.14 -36.72
N LYS A 28 -29.50 -3.93 -36.56
CA LYS A 28 -29.02 -4.85 -37.62
C LYS A 28 -29.98 -6.01 -37.88
N LEU A 29 -30.69 -6.48 -36.85
CA LEU A 29 -31.67 -7.56 -36.95
C LEU A 29 -33.07 -7.07 -37.38
N ALA A 30 -33.32 -5.75 -37.38
CA ALA A 30 -34.63 -5.17 -37.65
C ALA A 30 -35.20 -5.57 -39.02
N ASP A 31 -34.34 -5.75 -40.04
CA ASP A 31 -34.74 -6.19 -41.38
C ASP A 31 -35.26 -7.64 -41.41
N HIS A 32 -34.93 -8.44 -40.41
CA HIS A 32 -35.28 -9.86 -40.31
C HIS A 32 -36.42 -10.13 -39.31
N ILE A 33 -36.98 -9.09 -38.67
CA ILE A 33 -38.09 -9.24 -37.72
C ILE A 33 -39.43 -9.05 -38.46
N PRO A 34 -40.24 -10.11 -38.63
CA PRO A 34 -41.56 -10.00 -39.25
C PRO A 34 -42.48 -9.12 -38.39
N GLY A 35 -42.99 -8.02 -38.96
CA GLY A 35 -43.88 -7.05 -38.29
C GLY A 35 -43.28 -5.64 -38.11
N LEU A 36 -41.97 -5.47 -38.24
CA LEU A 36 -41.28 -4.16 -38.15
C LEU A 36 -40.82 -3.63 -39.52
N ALA A 37 -40.73 -4.50 -40.52
CA ALA A 37 -40.34 -4.14 -41.88
C ALA A 37 -41.33 -3.12 -42.51
N GLY A 38 -40.81 -1.98 -42.98
CA GLY A 38 -41.56 -0.89 -43.60
C GLY A 38 -42.17 0.12 -42.62
N THR A 39 -42.04 -0.07 -41.31
CA THR A 39 -42.61 0.84 -40.30
C THR A 39 -41.73 2.06 -40.05
N PRO A 40 -42.29 3.20 -39.59
CA PRO A 40 -41.49 4.37 -39.19
C PRO A 40 -40.48 4.07 -38.07
N MET A 41 -40.76 3.05 -37.23
CA MET A 41 -39.83 2.59 -36.19
C MET A 41 -38.56 1.95 -36.74
N GLN A 42 -38.64 1.21 -37.85
CA GLN A 42 -37.45 0.65 -38.49
C GLN A 42 -36.53 1.77 -39.01
N LYS A 43 -37.09 2.77 -39.69
CA LYS A 43 -36.33 3.92 -40.20
C LYS A 43 -35.63 4.69 -39.08
N LEU A 44 -36.32 4.87 -37.95
CA LEU A 44 -35.73 5.50 -36.76
C LEU A 44 -34.59 4.64 -36.19
N ALA A 45 -34.76 3.33 -36.06
CA ALA A 45 -33.73 2.43 -35.54
C ALA A 45 -32.46 2.42 -36.41
N ILE A 46 -32.61 2.41 -37.74
CA ILE A 46 -31.48 2.49 -38.69
C ILE A 46 -30.78 3.85 -38.56
N ALA A 47 -31.53 4.95 -38.53
CA ALA A 47 -30.96 6.29 -38.39
C ALA A 47 -30.19 6.47 -37.06
N VAL A 48 -30.72 5.92 -35.96
CA VAL A 48 -30.04 5.91 -34.66
C VAL A 48 -28.77 5.04 -34.72
N TYR A 49 -28.81 3.90 -35.38
CA TYR A 49 -27.64 3.05 -35.56
C TYR A 49 -26.55 3.74 -36.38
N ASP A 50 -26.89 4.34 -37.52
CA ASP A 50 -25.92 5.05 -38.36
C ASP A 50 -25.30 6.22 -37.60
N TYR A 51 -26.11 6.99 -36.86
CA TYR A 51 -25.60 8.04 -35.97
C TYR A 51 -24.67 7.50 -34.88
N LEU A 52 -25.06 6.42 -34.18
CA LEU A 52 -24.23 5.79 -33.14
C LEU A 52 -22.94 5.22 -33.72
N LYS A 53 -22.99 4.66 -34.93
CA LYS A 53 -21.82 4.13 -35.65
C LYS A 53 -20.87 5.25 -36.04
N ASP A 54 -21.38 6.34 -36.59
CA ASP A 54 -20.58 7.50 -36.98
C ASP A 54 -19.95 8.17 -35.75
N MET A 55 -20.67 8.20 -34.63
CA MET A 55 -20.19 8.75 -33.36
C MET A 55 -19.48 7.72 -32.47
N ALA A 56 -19.35 6.46 -32.89
CA ALA A 56 -18.84 5.37 -32.05
C ALA A 56 -17.43 5.67 -31.54
N LEU A 57 -16.57 6.18 -32.42
CA LEU A 57 -15.20 6.55 -32.07
C LEU A 57 -15.18 7.65 -31.01
N VAL A 58 -16.02 8.68 -31.15
CA VAL A 58 -16.14 9.78 -30.19
C VAL A 58 -16.64 9.25 -28.85
N LEU A 59 -17.68 8.41 -28.85
CA LEU A 59 -18.26 7.84 -27.64
C LEU A 59 -17.26 6.96 -26.89
N VAL A 60 -16.56 6.07 -27.59
CA VAL A 60 -15.50 5.22 -27.01
C VAL A 60 -14.38 6.08 -26.44
N THR A 61 -13.97 7.13 -27.17
CA THR A 61 -12.91 8.03 -26.71
C THR A 61 -13.30 8.79 -25.45
N VAL A 62 -14.53 9.33 -25.39
CA VAL A 62 -15.04 10.03 -24.21
C VAL A 62 -15.13 9.10 -23.00
N VAL A 63 -15.67 7.89 -23.17
CA VAL A 63 -15.77 6.89 -22.09
C VAL A 63 -14.39 6.47 -21.61
N ALA A 64 -13.47 6.16 -22.53
CA ALA A 64 -12.10 5.78 -22.20
C ALA A 64 -11.37 6.91 -21.45
N THR A 65 -11.52 8.16 -21.91
CA THR A 65 -10.93 9.34 -21.27
C THR A 65 -11.47 9.55 -19.87
N TYR A 66 -12.79 9.43 -19.69
CA TYR A 66 -13.42 9.56 -18.38
C TYR A 66 -12.97 8.45 -17.42
N LEU A 67 -12.92 7.19 -17.87
CA LEU A 67 -12.42 6.07 -17.08
C LEU A 67 -10.96 6.29 -16.70
N ALA A 68 -10.10 6.66 -17.65
CA ALA A 68 -8.70 6.96 -17.41
C ALA A 68 -8.52 8.05 -16.35
N HIS A 69 -9.29 9.14 -16.46
CA HIS A 69 -9.29 10.22 -15.48
C HIS A 69 -9.74 9.77 -14.08
N VAL A 70 -10.78 8.93 -13.97
CA VAL A 70 -11.24 8.36 -12.69
C VAL A 70 -10.17 7.44 -12.08
N PHE A 71 -9.57 6.56 -12.89
CA PHE A 71 -8.49 5.68 -12.45
C PHE A 71 -7.27 6.48 -11.99
N GLN A 72 -6.88 7.51 -12.75
CA GLN A 72 -5.77 8.40 -12.40
C GLN A 72 -6.03 9.10 -11.06
N LYS A 73 -7.23 9.66 -10.85
CA LYS A 73 -7.62 10.27 -9.57
C LYS A 73 -7.59 9.30 -8.39
N ARG A 74 -8.01 8.05 -8.57
CA ARG A 74 -7.92 7.05 -7.49
C ARG A 74 -6.47 6.68 -7.22
N SER A 75 -5.66 6.46 -8.25
CA SER A 75 -4.25 6.10 -8.10
C SER A 75 -3.48 7.17 -7.33
N THR A 76 -3.66 8.46 -7.68
CA THR A 76 -3.03 9.56 -6.96
C THR A 76 -3.53 9.68 -5.52
N PHE A 77 -4.83 9.45 -5.28
CA PHE A 77 -5.41 9.43 -3.94
C PHE A 77 -4.84 8.30 -3.06
N VAL A 78 -4.79 7.06 -3.57
CA VAL A 78 -4.22 5.91 -2.84
C VAL A 78 -2.73 6.15 -2.55
N ALA A 79 -1.97 6.67 -3.53
CA ALA A 79 -0.57 7.02 -3.31
C ALA A 79 -0.37 8.10 -2.23
N ALA A 80 -1.28 9.08 -2.14
CA ALA A 80 -1.28 10.05 -1.06
C ALA A 80 -1.58 9.38 0.30
N LEU A 81 -2.60 8.51 0.37
CA LEU A 81 -2.92 7.76 1.58
C LEU A 81 -1.78 6.85 2.05
N GLU A 82 -1.07 6.19 1.13
CA GLU A 82 0.10 5.37 1.49
C GLU A 82 1.20 6.21 2.13
N ARG A 83 1.43 7.43 1.62
CA ARG A 83 2.38 8.37 2.20
C ARG A 83 1.95 8.80 3.60
N GLU A 84 0.67 9.15 3.76
CA GLU A 84 0.14 9.52 5.07
C GLU A 84 0.21 8.36 6.06
N TRP A 85 -0.10 7.14 5.63
CA TRP A 85 0.04 5.96 6.47
C TRP A 85 1.47 5.77 6.98
N ARG A 86 2.47 5.93 6.09
CA ARG A 86 3.88 5.88 6.50
C ARG A 86 4.22 6.98 7.51
N GLY A 87 3.69 8.19 7.32
CA GLY A 87 3.80 9.30 8.27
C GLY A 87 3.21 8.94 9.63
N ILE A 88 1.97 8.45 9.67
CA ILE A 88 1.28 8.01 10.89
C ILE A 88 2.09 6.92 11.62
N VAL A 89 2.64 5.95 10.90
CA VAL A 89 3.49 4.89 11.49
C VAL A 89 4.79 5.45 12.06
N ALA A 90 5.45 6.37 11.35
CA ALA A 90 6.65 7.05 11.82
C ALA A 90 6.38 7.84 13.11
N THR A 91 5.28 8.59 13.14
CA THR A 91 4.77 9.32 14.29
C THR A 91 4.50 8.42 15.47
N LYS A 92 3.78 7.30 15.27
CA LYS A 92 3.58 6.30 16.33
C LYS A 92 4.91 5.83 16.90
N ASN A 93 5.91 5.58 16.06
CA ASN A 93 7.22 5.11 16.49
C ASN A 93 7.97 6.19 17.27
N ALA A 94 7.95 7.45 16.83
CA ALA A 94 8.55 8.58 17.55
C ALA A 94 7.93 8.76 18.94
N LEU A 95 6.61 8.72 19.02
CA LEU A 95 5.85 8.83 20.27
C LEU A 95 6.15 7.65 21.22
N TYR A 96 6.16 6.43 20.68
CA TYR A 96 6.51 5.22 21.43
C TYR A 96 7.94 5.31 21.98
N TYR A 97 8.90 5.69 21.14
CA TYR A 97 10.31 5.81 21.52
C TYR A 97 10.53 6.85 22.62
N PHE A 98 9.85 8.01 22.53
CA PHE A 98 9.87 9.01 23.59
C PHE A 98 9.42 8.43 24.93
N CYS A 99 8.35 7.63 24.95
CA CYS A 99 7.82 7.05 26.19
C CYS A 99 8.75 5.98 26.79
N GLU A 100 9.43 5.20 25.95
CA GLU A 100 10.37 4.15 26.36
C GLU A 100 11.74 4.69 26.83
N LYS A 101 12.11 5.88 26.39
CA LYS A 101 13.42 6.46 26.72
C LYS A 101 13.55 6.61 28.24
N SER A 102 14.65 6.08 28.80
CA SER A 102 14.85 6.07 30.27
C SER A 102 14.91 7.50 30.84
N ASN A 103 15.64 8.37 30.14
CA ASN A 103 15.81 9.79 30.48
C ASN A 103 15.45 10.66 29.25
N PRO A 104 14.15 10.91 29.00
CA PRO A 104 13.73 11.76 27.90
C PRO A 104 14.03 13.23 28.22
N THR A 105 14.50 13.97 27.22
CA THR A 105 14.77 15.41 27.30
C THR A 105 13.56 16.21 26.82
N ALA A 106 13.55 17.52 27.10
CA ALA A 106 12.55 18.42 26.54
C ALA A 106 12.60 18.47 25.00
N ASP A 107 13.79 18.34 24.41
CA ASP A 107 13.94 18.30 22.96
C ASP A 107 13.35 17.02 22.36
N ASP A 108 13.49 15.87 23.05
CA ASP A 108 12.84 14.63 22.61
C ASP A 108 11.30 14.78 22.62
N TYR A 109 10.76 15.45 23.64
CA TYR A 109 9.32 15.74 23.71
C TYR A 109 8.88 16.63 22.55
N LEU A 110 9.60 17.73 22.30
CA LEU A 110 9.27 18.66 21.23
C LEU A 110 9.37 17.99 19.86
N ALA A 111 10.37 17.15 19.63
CA ALA A 111 10.50 16.38 18.40
C ALA A 111 9.27 15.47 18.19
N ALA A 112 8.89 14.69 19.21
CA ALA A 112 7.69 13.84 19.15
C ALA A 112 6.40 14.66 18.96
N PHE A 113 6.28 15.80 19.64
CA PHE A 113 5.13 16.69 19.57
C PHE A 113 4.99 17.36 18.19
N CYS A 114 6.10 17.78 17.59
CA CYS A 114 6.14 18.31 16.24
C CYS A 114 5.72 17.25 15.22
N GLU A 115 6.20 16.02 15.37
CA GLU A 115 5.90 14.91 14.46
C GLU A 115 4.38 14.59 14.43
N ILE A 116 3.72 14.50 15.60
CA ILE A 116 2.27 14.28 15.66
C ILE A 116 1.48 15.49 15.16
N SER A 117 1.99 16.70 15.37
CA SER A 117 1.33 17.92 14.87
C SER A 117 1.40 18.00 13.35
N ALA A 118 2.57 17.74 12.76
CA ALA A 118 2.75 17.65 11.31
C ALA A 118 1.85 16.58 10.70
N THR A 119 1.76 15.40 11.33
CA THR A 119 0.87 14.31 10.87
C THR A 119 -0.60 14.72 10.88
N LEU A 120 -1.05 15.41 11.92
CA LEU A 120 -2.42 15.92 12.01
C LEU A 120 -2.74 16.91 10.88
N ASP A 121 -1.80 17.79 10.56
CA ASP A 121 -1.95 18.79 9.51
C ASP A 121 -1.89 18.19 8.11
N ASN A 122 -0.98 17.24 7.86
CA ASN A 122 -0.92 16.53 6.58
C ASN A 122 -2.23 15.78 6.29
N MET A 123 -2.84 15.19 7.32
CA MET A 123 -4.13 14.54 7.19
C MET A 123 -5.27 15.49 6.77
N ARG A 124 -5.19 16.79 7.10
CA ARG A 124 -6.16 17.81 6.64
C ARG A 124 -6.05 18.12 5.15
N ILE A 125 -4.90 17.81 4.53
CA ILE A 125 -4.70 17.94 3.08
C ILE A 125 -5.47 16.84 2.36
N VAL A 126 -5.57 15.65 2.97
CA VAL A 126 -6.18 14.47 2.33
C VAL A 126 -7.69 14.42 2.56
N TYR A 127 -8.17 14.77 3.76
CA TYR A 127 -9.58 14.69 4.11
C TYR A 127 -10.13 16.02 4.64
N ARG A 128 -11.34 16.34 4.16
CA ARG A 128 -12.20 17.35 4.76
C ARG A 128 -12.78 16.83 6.09
N ASN A 129 -13.16 17.73 6.98
CA ASN A 129 -13.89 17.35 8.19
C ASN A 129 -15.25 16.70 7.84
N VAL A 130 -15.64 15.72 8.63
CA VAL A 130 -16.90 15.00 8.50
C VAL A 130 -18.04 15.88 9.00
N GLY A 131 -19.03 16.12 8.15
CA GLY A 131 -20.16 17.00 8.47
C GLY A 131 -19.83 18.50 8.42
N GLU A 132 -18.74 18.88 7.74
CA GLU A 132 -18.42 20.28 7.50
C GLU A 132 -19.43 20.94 6.55
N THR A 133 -19.93 22.12 6.94
CA THR A 133 -20.88 22.94 6.17
C THR A 133 -20.36 24.37 6.07
N ASP A 134 -21.09 25.28 5.42
CA ASP A 134 -20.69 26.69 5.31
C ASP A 134 -20.62 27.40 6.68
N THR A 135 -21.30 26.88 7.70
CA THR A 135 -21.32 27.46 9.06
C THR A 135 -20.70 26.55 10.13
N LEU A 136 -20.50 25.27 9.86
CA LEU A 136 -20.01 24.28 10.83
C LEU A 136 -18.68 23.68 10.38
N ILE A 137 -17.69 23.70 11.26
CA ILE A 137 -16.33 23.17 11.02
C ILE A 137 -16.34 21.63 10.87
N GLY A 138 -17.38 20.93 11.34
CA GLY A 138 -17.44 19.47 11.30
C GLY A 138 -16.49 18.78 12.28
N LEU A 139 -16.45 17.45 12.22
CA LEU A 139 -15.60 16.60 13.04
C LEU A 139 -14.34 16.18 12.28
N TYR A 140 -13.20 16.17 12.97
CA TYR A 140 -11.96 15.67 12.37
C TYR A 140 -12.10 14.18 12.04
N PRO A 141 -11.79 13.75 10.80
CA PRO A 141 -12.12 12.41 10.31
C PRO A 141 -11.41 11.28 11.06
N TYR A 142 -10.26 11.57 11.67
CA TYR A 142 -9.44 10.58 12.38
C TYR A 142 -9.06 11.07 13.78
N ALA A 143 -10.08 11.26 14.62
CA ALA A 143 -9.95 11.72 16.01
C ALA A 143 -8.88 10.98 16.86
N PRO A 144 -8.61 9.68 16.68
CA PRO A 144 -7.55 9.01 17.44
C PRO A 144 -6.15 9.62 17.29
N LEU A 145 -5.84 10.30 16.16
CA LEU A 145 -4.58 11.07 16.04
C LEU A 145 -4.53 12.24 17.04
N HIS A 146 -5.66 12.90 17.26
CA HIS A 146 -5.76 13.93 18.29
C HIS A 146 -5.64 13.33 19.68
N ASP A 147 -6.16 12.13 19.91
CA ASP A 147 -6.04 11.44 21.20
C ASP A 147 -4.59 11.04 21.49
N MET A 148 -3.83 10.58 20.49
CA MET A 148 -2.38 10.37 20.62
C MET A 148 -1.66 11.66 21.04
N ARG A 149 -1.99 12.80 20.41
CA ARG A 149 -1.40 14.11 20.78
C ARG A 149 -1.78 14.51 22.20
N ARG A 150 -3.06 14.37 22.57
CA ARG A 150 -3.57 14.69 23.92
C ARG A 150 -2.87 13.87 24.98
N ALA A 151 -2.71 12.56 24.75
CA ALA A 151 -1.98 11.67 25.64
C ALA A 151 -0.50 12.09 25.77
N LEU A 152 0.18 12.40 24.67
CA LEU A 152 1.55 12.91 24.72
C LEU A 152 1.65 14.22 25.52
N SER A 153 0.70 15.14 25.34
CA SER A 153 0.69 16.44 26.04
C SER A 153 0.63 16.34 27.57
N THR A 154 0.19 15.21 28.13
CA THR A 154 0.21 15.03 29.59
C THR A 154 1.62 14.78 30.13
N LEU A 155 2.57 14.42 29.26
CA LEU A 155 3.99 14.25 29.57
C LEU A 155 4.82 15.50 29.29
N ASP A 156 4.20 16.64 29.00
CA ASP A 156 4.89 17.89 28.71
C ASP A 156 5.81 18.27 29.89
N PRO A 157 7.14 18.26 29.72
CA PRO A 157 8.09 18.52 30.80
C PRO A 157 8.04 19.97 31.30
N ARG A 158 7.34 20.87 30.58
CA ARG A 158 7.10 22.25 31.00
C ARG A 158 5.89 22.40 31.92
N LYS A 159 5.01 21.40 31.97
CA LYS A 159 3.74 21.43 32.72
C LYS A 159 3.70 20.40 33.85
N ALA A 160 4.37 19.27 33.69
CA ALA A 160 4.41 18.20 34.67
C ALA A 160 5.80 18.14 35.31
N GLU A 161 5.90 18.54 36.57
CA GLU A 161 7.08 18.27 37.39
C GLU A 161 7.08 16.79 37.78
N ASN A 162 8.16 16.07 37.45
CA ASN A 162 8.40 14.67 37.81
C ASN A 162 7.49 13.62 37.14
N VAL A 163 7.56 13.53 35.81
CA VAL A 163 6.94 12.44 35.05
C VAL A 163 7.52 11.08 35.44
N THR A 164 6.70 10.23 36.06
CA THR A 164 7.07 8.88 36.48
C THR A 164 7.15 7.89 35.31
N VAL A 165 7.89 6.79 35.50
CA VAL A 165 7.97 5.70 34.51
C VAL A 165 6.59 5.09 34.23
N GLU A 166 5.77 4.88 35.27
CA GLU A 166 4.42 4.33 35.12
C GLU A 166 3.49 5.26 34.34
N GLN A 167 3.59 6.58 34.52
CA GLN A 167 2.84 7.54 33.71
C GLN A 167 3.25 7.49 32.23
N ARG A 168 4.55 7.39 31.93
CA ARG A 168 5.01 7.22 30.54
C ARG A 168 4.51 5.92 29.93
N ARG A 169 4.51 4.84 30.71
CA ARG A 169 3.97 3.54 30.30
C ARG A 169 2.47 3.63 29.99
N LEU A 170 1.69 4.28 30.85
CA LEU A 170 0.26 4.48 30.62
C LEU A 170 -0.01 5.29 29.35
N VAL A 171 0.73 6.38 29.15
CA VAL A 171 0.60 7.22 27.93
C VAL A 171 1.01 6.46 26.69
N ARG A 172 2.08 5.67 26.74
CA ARG A 172 2.49 4.77 25.65
C ARG A 172 1.36 3.82 25.28
N ASP A 173 0.74 3.18 26.26
CA ASP A 173 -0.33 2.22 26.03
C ASP A 173 -1.59 2.90 25.46
N ALA A 174 -1.93 4.12 25.93
CA ALA A 174 -3.00 4.93 25.36
C ALA A 174 -2.73 5.37 23.90
N ILE A 175 -1.48 5.71 23.58
CA ILE A 175 -1.05 6.04 22.21
C ILE A 175 -1.18 4.82 21.31
N LEU A 176 -0.74 3.63 21.77
CA LEU A 176 -0.88 2.39 21.01
C LEU A 176 -2.33 2.02 20.77
N GLN A 177 -3.18 2.11 21.80
CA GLN A 177 -4.62 1.88 21.67
C GLN A 177 -5.25 2.81 20.63
N SER A 178 -4.94 4.11 20.69
CA SER A 178 -5.45 5.11 19.74
C SER A 178 -4.96 4.82 18.31
N PHE A 179 -3.69 4.43 18.15
CA PHE A 179 -3.14 4.01 16.86
C PHE A 179 -3.82 2.75 16.32
N TYR A 180 -4.14 1.75 17.15
CA TYR A 180 -4.83 0.55 16.69
C TYR A 180 -6.27 0.85 16.23
N ALA A 181 -7.01 1.68 16.99
CA ALA A 181 -8.34 2.13 16.59
C ALA A 181 -8.31 2.94 15.27
N LEU A 182 -7.28 3.77 15.08
CA LEU A 182 -7.03 4.46 13.81
C LEU A 182 -6.77 3.47 12.68
N ARG A 183 -5.85 2.52 12.91
CA ARG A 183 -5.39 1.55 11.92
C ARG A 183 -6.55 0.74 11.35
N GLU A 184 -7.45 0.25 12.20
CA GLU A 184 -8.57 -0.58 11.77
C GLU A 184 -9.40 0.10 10.69
N ASN A 185 -9.83 1.34 10.93
CA ASN A 185 -10.67 2.08 9.97
C ASN A 185 -9.85 2.69 8.82
N PHE A 186 -8.64 3.20 9.09
CA PHE A 186 -7.82 3.86 8.05
C PHE A 186 -7.36 2.87 6.97
N LEU A 187 -7.04 1.63 7.33
CA LEU A 187 -6.60 0.63 6.36
C LEU A 187 -7.73 0.21 5.39
N GLU A 188 -8.99 0.37 5.76
CA GLU A 188 -10.12 0.12 4.85
C GLU A 188 -10.10 1.11 3.66
N GLU A 189 -9.60 2.33 3.85
CA GLU A 189 -9.50 3.32 2.77
C GLU A 189 -8.39 3.00 1.75
N LEU A 190 -7.31 2.35 2.22
CA LEU A 190 -6.22 1.84 1.38
C LEU A 190 -6.65 0.63 0.55
N ASP A 191 -7.74 -0.03 0.92
CA ASP A 191 -8.42 -1.00 0.07
C ASP A 191 -7.50 -2.17 -0.33
N LEU A 192 -6.72 -2.60 0.67
CA LEU A 192 -5.68 -3.60 0.54
C LEU A 192 -6.26 -4.96 0.13
N GLU A 193 -5.63 -5.61 -0.85
CA GLU A 193 -5.96 -6.99 -1.22
C GLU A 193 -5.22 -7.98 -0.33
N GLU A 194 -5.81 -9.16 -0.16
CA GLU A 194 -5.13 -10.25 0.51
C GLU A 194 -3.88 -10.66 -0.29
N PRO A 195 -2.73 -10.85 0.37
CA PRO A 195 -1.50 -11.23 -0.32
C PRO A 195 -1.66 -12.62 -0.94
N THR A 196 -1.46 -12.73 -2.27
CA THR A 196 -1.53 -14.01 -3.00
C THR A 196 -0.54 -15.06 -2.50
N HIS A 197 0.57 -14.60 -1.92
CA HIS A 197 1.61 -15.43 -1.33
C HIS A 197 1.83 -15.08 0.16
N GLY A 198 0.74 -14.97 0.90
CA GLY A 198 0.75 -14.70 2.34
C GLY A 198 1.44 -15.81 3.13
N ILE A 199 2.32 -15.40 4.05
CA ILE A 199 2.96 -16.31 5.01
C ILE A 199 2.15 -16.24 6.31
N LEU A 200 1.23 -17.19 6.48
CA LEU A 200 0.28 -17.21 7.62
C LEU A 200 0.86 -17.91 8.87
N ASN A 201 1.97 -18.63 8.72
CA ASN A 201 2.62 -19.29 9.84
C ASN A 201 3.40 -18.26 10.67
N ALA A 202 2.94 -18.00 11.90
CA ALA A 202 3.58 -17.08 12.86
C ALA A 202 5.06 -17.41 13.18
N ARG A 203 5.52 -18.61 12.84
CA ARG A 203 6.90 -19.07 13.00
C ARG A 203 7.50 -19.53 11.67
N ALA A 204 7.07 -18.94 10.55
CA ALA A 204 7.60 -19.25 9.24
C ALA A 204 9.12 -19.14 9.22
N ARG A 205 9.77 -20.14 8.60
CA ARG A 205 11.22 -20.21 8.45
C ARG A 205 11.58 -20.08 6.99
N ARG A 206 12.79 -19.62 6.71
CA ARG A 206 13.37 -19.63 5.36
C ARG A 206 13.41 -21.09 4.85
N LEU A 207 12.67 -21.40 3.78
CA LEU A 207 12.68 -22.73 3.16
C LEU A 207 13.88 -22.96 2.24
N LYS A 208 14.43 -21.88 1.66
CA LYS A 208 15.55 -21.97 0.71
C LYS A 208 16.87 -22.08 1.47
N LEU A 209 17.58 -23.19 1.31
CA LEU A 209 18.95 -23.33 1.77
C LEU A 209 19.88 -22.38 0.99
N PRO A 210 20.97 -21.88 1.61
CA PRO A 210 22.01 -21.17 0.89
C PRO A 210 22.69 -22.10 -0.12
N GLY A 211 22.89 -21.64 -1.34
CA GLY A 211 23.51 -22.43 -2.41
C GLY A 211 23.13 -21.94 -3.80
N THR A 212 23.74 -22.55 -4.81
CA THR A 212 23.47 -22.27 -6.23
C THR A 212 23.19 -23.59 -6.94
N THR A 213 22.44 -23.53 -8.03
CA THR A 213 22.28 -24.71 -8.89
C THR A 213 23.61 -25.06 -9.56
N THR A 214 23.79 -26.32 -9.94
CA THR A 214 24.99 -26.80 -10.63
C THR A 214 25.24 -26.03 -11.95
N ALA A 215 24.16 -25.67 -12.66
CA ALA A 215 24.23 -24.86 -13.87
C ALA A 215 24.78 -23.45 -13.61
N ALA A 216 24.30 -22.77 -12.55
CA ALA A 216 24.79 -21.45 -12.17
C ALA A 216 26.27 -21.50 -11.77
N ARG A 217 26.69 -22.54 -11.06
CA ARG A 217 28.10 -22.75 -10.70
C ARG A 217 28.99 -22.94 -11.93
N LYS A 218 28.54 -23.74 -12.91
CA LYS A 218 29.25 -23.91 -14.20
C LYS A 218 29.36 -22.59 -14.98
N LEU A 219 28.28 -21.80 -15.00
CA LEU A 219 28.27 -20.50 -15.67
C LEU A 219 29.23 -19.51 -15.01
N GLN A 220 29.25 -19.46 -13.67
CA GLN A 220 30.20 -18.65 -12.91
C GLN A 220 31.64 -19.05 -13.22
N GLN A 221 31.97 -20.34 -13.22
CA GLN A 221 33.30 -20.83 -13.57
C GLN A 221 33.70 -20.45 -15.00
N ALA A 222 32.77 -20.56 -15.96
CA ALA A 222 33.01 -20.16 -17.34
C ALA A 222 33.19 -18.63 -17.51
N GLN A 223 32.62 -17.81 -16.63
CA GLN A 223 32.85 -16.36 -16.60
C GLN A 223 34.21 -16.03 -16.01
N ILE A 224 34.58 -16.64 -14.88
CA ILE A 224 35.91 -16.49 -14.27
C ILE A 224 37.01 -16.87 -15.27
N ALA A 225 36.87 -18.02 -15.94
CA ALA A 225 37.83 -18.49 -16.92
C ALA A 225 37.94 -17.60 -18.17
N ARG A 226 36.92 -16.79 -18.48
CA ARG A 226 36.98 -15.78 -19.55
C ARG A 226 37.66 -14.52 -19.06
N ASN A 227 37.23 -13.97 -17.93
CA ASN A 227 37.76 -12.71 -17.40
C ASN A 227 39.27 -12.80 -17.09
N LEU A 228 39.75 -13.96 -16.62
CA LEU A 228 41.17 -14.20 -16.40
C LEU A 228 42.01 -14.21 -17.68
N LYS A 229 41.40 -14.40 -18.85
CA LYS A 229 42.10 -14.29 -20.14
C LYS A 229 42.27 -12.85 -20.59
N ASP A 230 41.29 -12.00 -20.27
CA ASP A 230 41.20 -10.63 -20.79
C ASP A 230 41.90 -9.59 -19.89
N ALA A 231 42.03 -9.86 -18.58
CA ALA A 231 42.72 -8.97 -17.64
C ALA A 231 43.51 -9.76 -16.58
N PRO A 232 44.78 -9.40 -16.30
CA PRO A 232 45.54 -10.05 -15.25
C PRO A 232 44.96 -9.73 -13.86
N PRO A 233 44.91 -10.71 -12.94
CA PRO A 233 44.36 -10.53 -11.60
C PRO A 233 45.17 -9.52 -10.79
N ASN A 234 44.50 -8.71 -9.99
CA ASN A 234 45.16 -7.89 -8.98
C ASN A 234 45.12 -8.67 -7.67
N GLU A 235 46.21 -9.37 -7.38
CA GLU A 235 46.32 -10.33 -6.28
C GLU A 235 45.87 -9.76 -4.93
N ARG A 236 46.13 -8.47 -4.66
CA ARG A 236 45.73 -7.83 -3.39
C ARG A 236 44.22 -7.62 -3.30
N VAL A 237 43.59 -7.25 -4.41
CA VAL A 237 42.14 -7.06 -4.47
C VAL A 237 41.44 -8.41 -4.45
N ASP A 238 41.93 -9.38 -5.21
CA ASP A 238 41.34 -10.72 -5.28
C ASP A 238 41.46 -11.47 -3.95
N ALA A 239 42.58 -11.34 -3.24
CA ALA A 239 42.75 -11.91 -1.90
C ALA A 239 41.77 -11.29 -0.89
N LEU A 240 41.60 -9.95 -0.90
CA LEU A 240 40.65 -9.28 -0.04
C LEU A 240 39.21 -9.72 -0.34
N LEU A 241 38.83 -9.77 -1.61
CA LEU A 241 37.48 -10.18 -2.02
C LEU A 241 37.21 -11.65 -1.70
N ALA A 242 38.21 -12.54 -1.84
CA ALA A 242 38.09 -13.94 -1.45
C ALA A 242 37.86 -14.09 0.06
N GLU A 243 38.62 -13.36 0.88
CA GLU A 243 38.45 -13.36 2.34
C GLU A 243 37.05 -12.87 2.76
N LEU A 244 36.57 -11.78 2.15
CA LEU A 244 35.24 -11.25 2.41
C LEU A 244 34.15 -12.26 2.01
N TYR A 245 34.31 -12.92 0.87
CA TYR A 245 33.37 -13.93 0.40
C TYR A 245 33.33 -15.17 1.30
N GLU A 246 34.48 -15.64 1.79
CA GLU A 246 34.56 -16.75 2.75
C GLU A 246 33.91 -16.39 4.08
N LYS A 247 34.11 -15.17 4.57
CA LYS A 247 33.44 -14.64 5.77
C LYS A 247 31.92 -14.62 5.60
N GLU A 248 31.42 -14.13 4.46
CA GLU A 248 29.99 -14.16 4.14
C GLU A 248 29.43 -15.58 4.09
N GLN A 249 30.14 -16.51 3.43
CA GLN A 249 29.72 -17.90 3.37
C GLN A 249 29.74 -18.59 4.74
N ALA A 250 30.73 -18.31 5.59
CA ALA A 250 30.81 -18.87 6.94
C ALA A 250 29.61 -18.42 7.79
N VAL A 251 29.22 -17.14 7.69
CA VAL A 251 28.03 -16.60 8.36
C VAL A 251 26.76 -17.26 7.83
N GLU A 252 26.61 -17.44 6.52
CA GLU A 252 25.43 -18.10 5.94
C GLU A 252 25.35 -19.60 6.29
N ARG A 253 26.50 -20.30 6.38
CA ARG A 253 26.56 -21.71 6.82
C ARG A 253 26.23 -21.85 8.30
N ALA A 254 26.72 -20.95 9.15
CA ALA A 254 26.38 -20.93 10.57
C ALA A 254 24.87 -20.72 10.78
N ARG A 255 24.28 -19.76 10.06
CA ARG A 255 22.82 -19.51 10.05
C ARG A 255 22.01 -20.73 9.58
N ALA A 256 22.50 -21.48 8.59
CA ALA A 256 21.83 -22.69 8.10
C ALA A 256 21.87 -23.85 9.12
N ASN A 257 22.99 -24.02 9.82
CA ASN A 257 23.16 -25.08 10.82
C ASN A 257 22.30 -24.84 12.08
N ASP A 258 22.18 -23.59 12.53
CA ASP A 258 21.31 -23.23 13.65
C ASP A 258 19.82 -23.43 13.32
N ALA A 259 19.43 -23.21 12.06
CA ALA A 259 18.07 -23.48 11.59
C ALA A 259 17.74 -24.99 11.55
N GLY A 260 18.74 -25.85 11.33
CA GLY A 260 18.62 -27.32 11.31
C GLY A 260 18.54 -27.93 12.72
N ARG A 261 19.36 -27.47 13.67
CA ARG A 261 19.34 -27.95 15.07
C ARG A 261 18.04 -27.62 15.82
N ALA A 262 17.37 -26.53 15.46
CA ALA A 262 16.07 -26.16 16.04
C ALA A 262 14.86 -26.90 15.41
N ALA A 263 15.08 -27.89 14.55
CA ALA A 263 14.04 -28.67 13.86
C ALA A 263 14.00 -30.15 14.29
N GLU A 264 14.93 -30.64 15.11
CA GLU A 264 14.81 -31.96 15.74
C GLU A 264 13.70 -31.91 16.80
N PRO A 265 12.63 -32.72 16.68
CA PRO A 265 11.68 -32.85 17.78
C PRO A 265 12.44 -33.51 18.92
N ARG A 266 12.50 -32.84 20.08
CA ARG A 266 12.99 -33.46 21.32
C ARG A 266 12.21 -34.77 21.49
N ALA A 267 12.91 -35.89 21.32
CA ALA A 267 12.37 -37.20 21.63
C ALA A 267 11.86 -37.13 23.07
N ARG A 268 10.55 -37.35 23.24
CA ARG A 268 9.90 -37.33 24.56
C ARG A 268 10.49 -38.46 25.39
N SER A 269 11.16 -38.11 26.49
CA SER A 269 11.35 -38.95 27.67
C SER A 269 10.20 -38.70 28.64
#